data_AF-F9XGH1-F1
#
_entry.id   AF-F9XGH1-F1
#
_cell.length_a   1.000
_cell.length_b   1.000
_cell.length_c   1.000
_cell.angle_alpha   90.00
_cell.angle_beta   90.00
_cell.angle_gamma   90.00
#
_symmetry.space_group_name_H-M   'P 1'
#
loop_
_entity.id
_entity.type
_entity.pdbx_description
1 polymer ?
#
loop_
_entity_poly.entity_id
_entity_poly.type
_entity_poly.pdbx_seq_one_letter_code
_entity_poly.pdbx_strand_id
1 'polypeptide(L)'
;MAPKSSQQRTQSSGESCSDEPSQPLEYSQPAAQINNDQIQQAVKLHKERSQARRAEREQAIRAERKKNLARIAKRKTECERKYEENRISNLRPKLDRLRELLQRKRDLESEIEENFGQIDQAMRSTVAQAKVAVAVRMEELTPKEVFEIERLQAGVASLHSRLPVILDIGWGRRQQGQIVGFFEFSIGQDADSFCYEVDGRNLYIFPGRASDLL
;
A
#
# COMPACT_ATOMS: atom_id res chain seq x y z
N MET A 1 7.11 -35.27 15.91
CA MET A 1 8.39 -35.67 16.51
C MET A 1 8.58 -34.89 17.82
N ALA A 2 9.01 -35.58 18.88
CA ALA A 2 8.97 -35.16 20.27
C ALA A 2 10.01 -34.07 20.65
N PRO A 3 9.99 -33.58 21.91
CA PRO A 3 10.81 -34.28 22.89
C PRO A 3 10.08 -34.65 24.20
N LYS A 4 10.44 -35.83 24.71
CA LYS A 4 10.00 -36.44 25.96
C LYS A 4 10.74 -35.79 27.14
N SER A 5 10.02 -35.41 28.19
CA SER A 5 10.62 -35.15 29.51
C SER A 5 10.67 -36.46 30.31
N SER A 6 11.87 -36.92 30.61
CA SER A 6 12.14 -38.01 31.54
C SER A 6 12.92 -37.46 32.73
N GLN A 7 12.32 -37.48 33.92
CA GLN A 7 13.04 -37.60 35.18
C GLN A 7 12.14 -38.34 36.19
N GLN A 8 12.41 -39.63 36.35
CA GLN A 8 12.07 -40.40 37.55
C GLN A 8 13.26 -40.30 38.52
N ARG A 9 13.01 -40.10 39.82
CA ARG A 9 13.64 -40.96 40.84
C ARG A 9 12.99 -40.85 42.23
N THR A 10 12.49 -42.01 42.65
CA THR A 10 12.56 -42.62 44.00
C THR A 10 11.99 -41.86 45.18
N GLN A 11 10.76 -42.24 45.54
CA GLN A 11 10.33 -42.34 46.93
C GLN A 11 10.81 -43.69 47.47
N SER A 12 11.64 -43.68 48.52
CA SER A 12 11.99 -44.86 49.31
C SER A 12 11.29 -44.78 50.66
N SER A 13 10.50 -45.80 50.93
CA SER A 13 9.89 -46.17 52.20
C SER A 13 10.93 -46.43 53.30
N GLY A 14 10.54 -46.19 54.55
CA GLY A 14 11.32 -46.54 55.73
C GLY A 14 10.66 -46.02 57.01
N GLU A 15 9.68 -46.78 57.50
CA GLU A 15 9.15 -46.69 58.87
C GLU A 15 10.27 -46.86 59.91
N SER A 16 10.12 -46.20 61.07
CA SER A 16 10.19 -46.82 62.40
C SER A 16 10.50 -45.75 63.45
N CYS A 17 9.47 -45.30 64.16
CA CYS A 17 9.63 -44.62 65.44
C CYS A 17 9.99 -45.67 66.49
N SER A 18 11.21 -45.61 67.01
CA SER A 18 11.60 -46.38 68.20
C SER A 18 12.14 -45.41 69.24
N ASP A 19 11.35 -45.27 70.31
CA ASP A 19 11.73 -44.69 71.59
C ASP A 19 12.70 -45.64 72.32
N GLU A 20 13.90 -45.17 72.65
CA GLU A 20 14.59 -45.57 73.87
C GLU A 20 15.64 -44.51 74.28
N PRO A 21 15.72 -44.11 75.56
CA PRO A 21 16.65 -43.08 76.02
C PRO A 21 18.00 -43.71 76.40
N SER A 22 19.07 -43.35 75.70
CA SER A 22 20.41 -43.82 76.03
C SER A 22 21.29 -42.70 76.60
N GLN A 23 21.45 -42.77 77.92
CA GLN A 23 22.56 -42.33 78.80
C GLN A 23 23.18 -40.92 78.66
N PRO A 24 23.39 -40.20 79.79
CA PRO A 24 24.21 -39.00 79.80
C PRO A 24 25.68 -39.41 79.66
N LEU A 25 26.25 -39.22 78.47
CA LEU A 25 27.70 -39.24 78.29
C LEU A 25 28.29 -38.01 79.01
N GLU A 26 28.84 -38.23 80.21
CA GLU A 26 29.79 -37.31 80.83
C GLU A 26 31.05 -37.21 79.95
N TYR A 27 31.02 -36.30 78.98
CA TYR A 27 32.24 -35.79 78.36
C TYR A 27 32.73 -34.58 79.17
N SER A 28 33.46 -34.86 80.25
CA SER A 28 34.33 -33.86 80.87
C SER A 28 35.59 -33.73 80.02
N GLN A 29 35.50 -32.94 78.94
CA GLN A 29 36.70 -32.39 78.30
C GLN A 29 37.13 -31.14 79.07
N PRO A 30 38.43 -30.95 79.35
CA PRO A 30 38.90 -29.70 79.91
C PRO A 30 38.54 -28.58 78.93
N ALA A 31 37.84 -27.56 79.41
CA ALA A 31 37.47 -26.39 78.63
C ALA A 31 38.75 -25.80 78.01
N ALA A 32 38.96 -26.08 76.72
CA ALA A 32 40.05 -25.48 75.96
C ALA A 32 39.89 -23.96 76.10
N GLN A 33 40.88 -23.31 76.71
CA GLN A 33 40.86 -21.88 76.96
C GLN A 33 40.93 -21.18 75.59
N ILE A 34 39.76 -20.85 75.05
CA ILE A 34 39.67 -20.36 73.68
C ILE A 34 40.32 -18.97 73.64
N ASN A 35 41.46 -18.88 72.96
CA ASN A 35 42.22 -17.64 72.84
C ASN A 35 41.44 -16.63 72.01
N ASN A 36 40.93 -15.58 72.66
CA ASN A 36 40.04 -14.58 72.06
C ASN A 36 40.69 -13.87 70.86
N ASP A 37 42.01 -13.68 70.88
CA ASP A 37 42.75 -13.00 69.82
C ASP A 37 42.81 -13.83 68.54
N GLN A 38 42.94 -15.15 68.67
CA GLN A 38 42.90 -16.07 67.53
C GLN A 38 41.51 -16.09 66.88
N ILE A 39 40.44 -16.00 67.69
CA ILE A 39 39.08 -15.89 67.19
C ILE A 39 38.90 -14.57 66.42
N GLN A 40 39.38 -13.45 66.96
CA GLN A 40 39.26 -12.15 66.31
C GLN A 40 40.02 -12.10 64.98
N GLN A 41 41.23 -12.67 64.92
CA GLN A 41 41.99 -12.81 63.68
C GLN A 41 41.27 -13.70 62.65
N ALA A 42 40.73 -14.84 63.08
CA ALA A 42 39.97 -15.74 62.22
C ALA A 42 38.70 -15.07 61.66
N VAL A 43 37.98 -14.29 62.49
CA VAL A 43 36.81 -13.52 62.06
C VAL A 43 37.19 -12.44 61.06
N LYS A 44 38.30 -11.72 61.29
CA LYS A 44 38.79 -10.69 60.36
C LYS A 44 39.16 -11.30 59.01
N LEU A 45 39.94 -12.38 59.01
CA LEU A 45 40.31 -13.10 57.80
C LEU A 45 39.09 -13.64 57.05
N HIS A 46 38.08 -14.15 57.77
CA HIS A 46 36.84 -14.63 57.17
C HIS A 46 36.04 -13.49 56.54
N LYS A 47 35.97 -12.32 57.18
CA LYS A 47 35.33 -11.11 56.62
C LYS A 47 36.02 -10.67 55.34
N GLU A 48 37.35 -10.59 55.34
CA GLU A 48 38.15 -10.21 54.17
C GLU A 48 37.95 -11.19 53.01
N ARG A 49 38.03 -12.50 53.27
CA ARG A 49 37.76 -13.54 52.26
C ARG A 49 36.33 -13.48 51.72
N SER A 50 35.35 -13.18 52.58
CA SER A 50 33.95 -13.03 52.17
C SER A 50 33.77 -11.80 51.26
N GLN A 51 34.39 -10.67 51.61
CA GLN A 51 34.37 -9.45 50.79
C GLN A 51 35.05 -9.67 49.44
N ALA A 52 36.21 -10.33 49.42
CA ALA A 52 36.92 -10.66 48.18
C ALA A 52 36.05 -11.52 47.23
N ARG A 53 35.41 -12.57 47.76
CA ARG A 53 34.48 -13.40 46.96
C ARG A 53 33.28 -12.62 46.44
N ARG A 54 32.74 -11.68 47.22
CA ARG A 54 31.63 -10.82 46.77
C ARG A 54 32.08 -9.91 45.63
N ALA A 55 33.25 -9.28 45.76
CA ALA A 55 33.79 -8.40 44.73
C ALA A 55 34.08 -9.15 43.42
N GLU A 56 34.67 -10.35 43.50
CA GLU A 56 34.94 -11.20 42.33
C GLU A 56 33.64 -11.60 41.62
N ARG A 57 32.63 -12.05 42.37
CA ARG A 57 31.30 -12.36 41.81
C ARG A 57 30.66 -11.15 41.15
N GLU A 58 30.77 -9.98 41.76
CA GLU A 58 30.21 -8.75 41.20
C GLU A 58 30.91 -8.35 39.90
N GLN A 59 32.24 -8.48 39.83
CA GLN A 59 32.99 -8.27 38.58
C GLN A 59 32.58 -9.27 37.50
N ALA A 60 32.42 -10.55 37.83
CA ALA A 60 31.94 -11.56 36.90
C ALA A 60 30.53 -11.22 36.36
N ILE A 61 29.61 -10.81 37.24
CA ILE A 61 28.25 -10.38 36.86
C ILE A 61 28.31 -9.16 35.93
N ARG A 62 29.14 -8.15 36.23
CA ARG A 62 29.29 -6.97 35.38
C ARG A 62 29.85 -7.33 34.00
N ALA A 63 30.86 -8.18 33.94
CA ALA A 63 31.44 -8.64 32.68
C ALA A 63 30.40 -9.40 31.84
N GLU A 64 29.62 -10.28 32.46
CA GLU A 64 28.58 -11.05 31.80
C GLU A 64 27.44 -10.15 31.30
N ARG A 65 26.99 -9.19 32.10
CA ARG A 65 26.01 -8.18 31.67
C ARG A 65 26.50 -7.38 30.48
N LYS A 66 27.77 -6.96 30.48
CA LYS A 66 28.38 -6.23 29.36
C LYS A 66 28.39 -7.06 28.07
N LYS A 67 28.75 -8.34 28.14
CA LYS A 67 28.69 -9.27 27.00
C LYS A 67 27.25 -9.44 26.49
N ASN A 68 26.29 -9.58 27.40
CA ASN A 68 24.88 -9.72 27.05
C ASN A 68 24.33 -8.48 26.36
N LEU A 69 24.63 -7.28 26.86
CA LEU A 69 24.25 -6.03 26.22
C LEU A 69 24.86 -5.89 24.82
N ALA A 70 26.14 -6.22 24.66
CA ALA A 70 26.79 -6.21 23.35
C ALA A 70 26.13 -7.18 22.36
N ARG A 71 25.74 -8.37 22.82
CA ARG A 71 25.01 -9.35 22.00
C ARG A 71 23.62 -8.85 21.59
N ILE A 72 22.90 -8.21 22.51
CA ILE A 72 21.58 -7.61 22.22
C ILE A 72 21.72 -6.48 21.21
N ALA A 73 22.71 -5.59 21.39
CA ALA A 73 22.98 -4.50 20.47
C ALA A 73 23.29 -5.02 19.05
N LYS A 74 24.14 -6.05 18.94
CA LYS A 74 24.45 -6.70 17.65
C LYS A 74 23.20 -7.29 16.98
N ARG A 75 22.34 -7.99 17.75
CA ARG A 75 21.09 -8.55 17.24
C ARG A 75 20.12 -7.47 16.78
N LYS A 76 20.05 -6.35 17.50
CA LYS A 76 19.24 -5.18 17.11
C LYS A 76 19.69 -4.65 15.75
N THR A 77 20.98 -4.37 15.58
CA THR A 77 21.52 -3.86 14.31
C THR A 77 21.31 -4.84 13.14
N GLU A 78 21.42 -6.15 13.41
CA GLU A 78 21.18 -7.16 12.39
C GLU A 78 19.70 -7.22 11.98
N CYS A 79 18.79 -7.10 12.95
CA CYS A 79 17.35 -7.03 12.70
C CYS A 79 16.98 -5.79 11.88
N GLU A 80 17.52 -4.63 12.24
CA GLU A 80 17.31 -3.38 11.50
C GLU A 80 17.82 -3.48 10.06
N ARG A 81 19.02 -4.05 9.84
CA ARG A 81 19.55 -4.30 8.49
C ARG A 81 18.65 -5.22 7.69
N LYS A 82 18.22 -6.36 8.26
CA LYS A 82 17.32 -7.31 7.60
C LYS A 82 15.97 -6.68 7.26
N TYR A 83 15.44 -5.85 8.16
CA TYR A 83 14.20 -5.12 7.90
C TYR A 83 14.36 -4.19 6.69
N GLU A 84 15.45 -3.42 6.63
CA GLU A 84 15.68 -2.49 5.52
C GLU A 84 15.89 -3.22 4.19
N GLU A 85 16.65 -4.31 4.19
CA GLU A 85 16.83 -5.16 3.02
C GLU A 85 15.50 -5.74 2.51
N ASN A 86 14.66 -6.24 3.42
CA ASN A 86 13.34 -6.73 3.09
C ASN A 86 12.42 -5.61 2.60
N ARG A 87 12.52 -4.41 3.17
CA ARG A 87 11.75 -3.23 2.74
C ARG A 87 12.09 -2.87 1.31
N ILE A 88 13.38 -2.76 0.99
CA ILE A 88 13.86 -2.45 -0.36
C ILE A 88 13.47 -3.54 -1.35
N SER A 89 13.67 -4.81 -0.98
CA SER A 89 13.30 -5.98 -1.81
C SER A 89 11.81 -5.99 -2.16
N ASN A 90 10.93 -5.63 -1.22
CA ASN A 90 9.50 -5.55 -1.47
C ASN A 90 9.06 -4.31 -2.27
N LEU A 91 9.76 -3.18 -2.09
CA LEU A 91 9.38 -1.92 -2.73
C LEU A 91 9.89 -1.80 -4.16
N ARG A 92 11.11 -2.28 -4.46
CA ARG A 92 11.71 -2.15 -5.80
C ARG A 92 10.84 -2.69 -6.92
N PRO A 93 10.31 -3.92 -6.86
CA PRO A 93 9.48 -4.47 -7.94
C PRO A 93 8.21 -3.65 -8.18
N LYS A 94 7.62 -3.10 -7.11
CA LYS A 94 6.42 -2.25 -7.20
C LYS A 94 6.74 -0.91 -7.87
N LEU A 95 7.87 -0.31 -7.52
CA LEU A 95 8.33 0.93 -8.16
C LEU A 95 8.68 0.71 -9.64
N ASP A 96 9.34 -0.40 -9.97
CA ASP A 96 9.67 -0.73 -11.35
C ASP A 96 8.42 -0.97 -12.19
N ARG A 97 7.43 -1.70 -11.63
CA ARG A 97 6.13 -1.88 -12.26
C ARG A 97 5.39 -0.55 -12.44
N LEU A 98 5.44 0.34 -11.46
CA LEU A 98 4.83 1.67 -11.56
C LEU A 98 5.48 2.50 -12.67
N ARG A 99 6.80 2.46 -12.80
CA ARG A 99 7.53 3.14 -13.89
C ARG A 99 7.10 2.62 -15.26
N GLU A 100 7.01 1.30 -15.41
CA GLU A 100 6.54 0.67 -16.65
C GLU A 100 5.12 1.13 -17.01
N LEU A 101 4.20 1.11 -16.04
CA LEU A 101 2.81 1.56 -16.25
C LEU A 101 2.72 3.04 -16.60
N LEU A 102 3.50 3.89 -15.94
CA LEU A 102 3.54 5.31 -16.24
C LEU A 102 4.11 5.58 -17.64
N GLN A 103 5.11 4.83 -18.06
CA GLN A 103 5.65 4.95 -19.41
C GLN A 103 4.59 4.54 -20.44
N ARG A 104 3.97 3.37 -20.27
CA ARG A 104 2.90 2.90 -21.17
C ARG A 104 1.72 3.87 -21.24
N LYS A 105 1.38 4.53 -20.14
CA LYS A 105 0.36 5.58 -20.13
C LYS A 105 0.73 6.74 -21.06
N ARG A 106 1.97 7.23 -20.97
CA ARG A 106 2.45 8.34 -21.84
C ARG A 106 2.46 7.92 -23.30
N ASP A 107 2.87 6.69 -23.59
CA ASP A 107 2.89 6.16 -24.95
C ASP A 107 1.47 6.15 -25.53
N LEU A 108 0.48 5.66 -24.75
CA LEU A 108 -0.93 5.69 -25.16
C LEU A 108 -1.50 7.11 -25.30
N GLU A 109 -1.13 8.04 -24.41
CA GLU A 109 -1.53 9.44 -24.53
C GLU A 109 -1.02 10.05 -25.84
N SER A 110 0.22 9.74 -26.22
CA SER A 110 0.81 10.16 -27.50
C SER A 110 0.10 9.55 -28.70
N GLU A 111 -0.23 8.25 -28.66
CA GLU A 111 -1.00 7.58 -29.72
C GLU A 111 -2.40 8.19 -29.89
N ILE A 112 -3.06 8.52 -28.78
CA ILE A 112 -4.37 9.17 -28.79
C ILE A 112 -4.27 10.56 -29.45
N GLU A 113 -3.27 11.36 -29.07
CA GLU A 113 -3.07 12.70 -29.64
C GLU A 113 -2.78 12.64 -31.15
N GLU A 114 -1.97 11.68 -31.60
CA GLU A 114 -1.72 11.46 -33.03
C GLU A 114 -3.01 11.08 -33.78
N ASN A 115 -3.79 10.13 -33.24
CA ASN A 115 -5.05 9.70 -33.83
C ASN A 115 -6.05 10.86 -33.96
N PHE A 116 -6.17 11.71 -32.94
CA PHE A 116 -7.00 12.91 -33.03
C PHE A 116 -6.49 13.88 -34.11
N GLY A 117 -5.18 14.06 -34.22
CA GLY A 117 -4.59 14.86 -35.31
C GLY A 117 -4.94 14.32 -36.70
N GLN A 118 -4.91 13.00 -36.88
CA GLN A 118 -5.30 12.35 -38.14
C GLN A 118 -6.80 12.52 -38.44
N ILE A 119 -7.67 12.37 -37.44
CA ILE A 119 -9.12 12.58 -37.56
C ILE A 119 -9.40 14.03 -37.97
N ASP A 120 -8.80 15.00 -37.29
CA ASP A 120 -8.98 16.43 -37.61
C ASP A 120 -8.51 16.75 -39.03
N GLN A 121 -7.38 16.18 -39.45
CA GLN A 121 -6.87 16.36 -40.82
C GLN A 121 -7.80 15.74 -41.86
N ALA A 122 -8.31 14.53 -41.62
CA ALA A 122 -9.25 13.86 -42.49
C ALA A 122 -10.56 14.65 -42.61
N MET A 123 -11.11 15.13 -41.49
CA MET A 123 -12.31 15.98 -41.46
C MET A 123 -12.10 17.27 -42.27
N ARG A 124 -10.99 17.97 -42.05
CA ARG A 124 -10.66 19.19 -42.82
C ARG A 124 -10.56 18.91 -44.32
N SER A 125 -9.96 17.79 -44.69
CA SER A 125 -9.81 17.37 -46.10
C SER A 125 -11.16 17.05 -46.73
N THR A 126 -12.03 16.32 -46.04
CA THR A 126 -13.37 15.98 -46.50
C THR A 126 -14.23 17.24 -46.66
N VAL A 127 -14.16 18.18 -45.71
CA VAL A 127 -14.88 19.47 -45.82
C VAL A 127 -14.36 20.28 -47.01
N ALA A 128 -13.04 20.31 -47.25
CA ALA A 128 -12.48 20.99 -48.40
C ALA A 128 -12.94 20.36 -49.72
N GLN A 129 -12.91 19.03 -49.83
CA GLN A 129 -13.40 18.29 -51.00
C GLN A 129 -14.90 18.54 -51.23
N ALA A 130 -15.72 18.51 -50.18
CA ALA A 130 -17.15 18.79 -50.26
C ALA A 130 -17.41 20.21 -50.77
N LYS A 131 -16.67 21.22 -50.27
CA LYS A 131 -16.78 22.60 -50.75
C LYS A 131 -16.46 22.73 -52.24
N VAL A 132 -15.40 22.06 -52.71
CA VAL A 132 -15.05 22.03 -54.14
C VAL A 132 -16.14 21.35 -54.96
N ALA A 133 -16.63 20.19 -54.54
CA ALA A 133 -17.70 19.48 -55.22
C ALA A 133 -19.00 20.31 -55.30
N VAL A 134 -19.35 21.02 -54.22
CA VAL A 134 -20.48 21.95 -54.20
C VAL A 134 -20.25 23.10 -55.17
N ALA A 135 -19.07 23.71 -55.20
CA ALA A 135 -18.75 24.80 -56.13
C ALA A 135 -18.86 24.36 -57.60
N VAL A 136 -18.30 23.20 -57.95
CA VAL A 136 -18.41 22.62 -59.30
C VAL A 136 -19.87 22.38 -59.67
N ARG A 137 -20.68 21.82 -58.76
CA ARG A 137 -22.12 21.65 -59.01
C ARG A 137 -22.86 22.97 -59.17
N MET A 138 -22.48 24.02 -58.43
CA MET A 138 -23.06 25.36 -58.58
C MET A 138 -22.76 25.98 -59.96
N GLU A 139 -21.61 25.68 -60.55
CA GLU A 139 -21.26 26.12 -61.91
C GLU A 139 -22.04 25.37 -63.02
N GLU A 140 -22.47 24.13 -62.75
CA GLU A 140 -23.27 23.30 -63.67
C GLU A 140 -24.77 23.60 -63.64
N LEU A 141 -25.26 24.37 -62.65
CA LEU A 141 -26.68 24.65 -62.46
C LEU A 141 -27.16 25.80 -63.34
N THR A 142 -28.41 25.71 -63.81
CA THR A 142 -29.04 26.79 -64.59
C THR A 142 -29.37 28.00 -63.70
N PRO A 143 -29.48 29.24 -64.23
CA PRO A 143 -29.71 30.44 -63.42
C PRO A 143 -30.97 30.39 -62.53
N LYS A 144 -31.99 29.59 -62.90
CA LYS A 144 -33.20 29.38 -62.09
C LYS A 144 -32.93 28.52 -60.85
N GLU A 145 -32.09 27.51 -60.97
CA GLU A 145 -31.77 26.59 -59.87
C GLU A 145 -30.82 27.24 -58.86
N VAL A 146 -29.90 28.09 -59.33
CA VAL A 146 -29.02 28.90 -58.46
C VAL A 146 -29.84 29.85 -57.57
N PHE A 147 -30.89 30.47 -58.10
CA PHE A 147 -31.76 31.40 -57.34
C PHE A 147 -32.55 30.71 -56.23
N GLU A 148 -33.03 29.47 -56.44
CA GLU A 148 -33.70 28.70 -55.40
C GLU A 148 -32.73 28.25 -54.29
N ILE A 149 -31.49 27.90 -54.64
CA ILE A 149 -30.46 27.51 -53.66
C ILE A 149 -30.03 28.71 -52.80
N GLU A 150 -29.81 29.89 -53.39
CA GLU A 150 -29.49 31.10 -52.63
C GLU A 150 -30.62 31.50 -51.67
N ARG A 151 -31.89 31.36 -52.11
CA ARG A 151 -33.06 31.58 -51.25
C ARG A 151 -33.12 30.60 -50.08
N LEU A 152 -32.80 29.31 -50.31
CA LEU A 152 -32.73 28.30 -49.25
C LEU A 152 -31.55 28.51 -48.30
N GLN A 153 -30.37 28.89 -48.80
CA GLN A 153 -29.19 29.21 -47.98
C GLN A 153 -29.43 30.44 -47.08
N ALA A 154 -30.10 31.48 -47.60
CA ALA A 154 -30.53 32.63 -46.79
C ALA A 154 -31.52 32.21 -45.68
N GLY A 155 -32.40 31.24 -45.96
CA GLY A 155 -33.29 30.64 -44.96
C GLY A 155 -32.55 29.83 -43.90
N VAL A 156 -31.54 29.04 -44.28
CA VAL A 156 -30.71 28.24 -43.35
C VAL A 156 -29.82 29.11 -42.49
N ALA A 157 -29.23 30.18 -43.03
CA ALA A 157 -28.46 31.16 -42.26
C ALA A 157 -29.33 31.89 -41.22
N SER A 158 -30.57 32.23 -41.59
CA SER A 158 -31.58 32.77 -40.67
C SER A 158 -31.94 31.78 -39.56
N LEU A 159 -31.97 30.47 -39.84
CA LEU A 159 -32.23 29.41 -38.83
C LEU A 159 -31.02 29.19 -37.89
N HIS A 160 -29.79 29.20 -38.40
CA HIS A 160 -28.58 29.09 -37.57
C HIS A 160 -28.38 30.27 -36.62
N SER A 161 -28.83 31.48 -37.00
CA SER A 161 -28.83 32.66 -36.10
C SER A 161 -29.91 32.61 -35.00
N ARG A 162 -30.87 31.68 -35.10
CA ARG A 162 -32.03 31.55 -34.19
C ARG A 162 -31.98 30.32 -33.30
N LEU A 163 -31.10 29.36 -33.57
CA LEU A 163 -30.96 28.14 -32.79
C LEU A 163 -29.51 28.03 -32.28
N PRO A 164 -29.24 28.31 -30.99
CA PRO A 164 -27.94 28.00 -30.43
C PRO A 164 -27.79 26.48 -30.39
N VAL A 165 -26.84 25.94 -31.15
CA VAL A 165 -26.36 24.58 -30.94
C VAL A 165 -25.47 24.63 -29.71
N ILE A 166 -26.01 24.22 -28.57
CA ILE A 166 -25.25 24.08 -27.32
C ILE A 166 -24.80 22.62 -27.25
N LEU A 167 -23.48 22.42 -27.31
CA LEU A 167 -22.85 21.12 -27.06
C LEU A 167 -22.21 21.19 -25.67
N ASP A 168 -22.94 20.75 -24.65
CA ASP A 168 -22.41 20.64 -23.29
C ASP A 168 -21.96 19.19 -23.04
N ILE A 169 -20.65 19.04 -22.82
CA ILE A 169 -20.02 17.74 -22.56
C ILE A 169 -19.78 17.64 -21.05
N GLY A 170 -20.60 16.82 -20.38
CA GLY A 170 -20.53 16.57 -18.94
C GLY A 170 -19.92 15.20 -18.62
N TRP A 171 -19.00 15.15 -17.66
CA TRP A 171 -18.43 13.88 -17.18
C TRP A 171 -19.04 13.50 -15.84
N GLY A 172 -19.86 12.44 -15.80
CA GLY A 172 -20.39 11.84 -14.57
C GLY A 172 -19.54 10.67 -14.06
N ARG A 173 -19.29 10.58 -12.76
CA ARG A 173 -18.72 9.37 -12.12
C ARG A 173 -19.82 8.57 -11.44
N ARG A 174 -19.96 7.28 -11.78
CA ARG A 174 -20.61 6.30 -10.89
C ARG A 174 -19.59 5.53 -10.07
N GLN A 175 -19.96 5.24 -8.81
CA GLN A 175 -19.27 4.24 -7.99
C GLN A 175 -19.53 2.85 -8.58
N GLN A 176 -18.54 1.95 -8.47
CA GLN A 176 -18.46 0.58 -9.03
C GLN A 176 -17.68 0.38 -10.36
N GLY A 177 -16.91 1.38 -10.81
CA GLY A 177 -15.84 1.13 -11.79
C GLY A 177 -16.23 1.20 -13.27
N GLN A 178 -17.47 1.57 -13.59
CA GLN A 178 -17.89 1.96 -14.94
C GLN A 178 -17.93 3.49 -15.06
N ILE A 179 -17.34 4.02 -16.14
CA ILE A 179 -17.40 5.45 -16.47
C ILE A 179 -18.58 5.63 -17.42
N VAL A 180 -19.62 6.34 -16.96
CA VAL A 180 -20.76 6.75 -17.79
C VAL A 180 -20.60 8.24 -18.07
N GLY A 181 -20.22 8.57 -19.29
CA GLY A 181 -20.27 9.96 -19.77
C GLY A 181 -21.66 10.28 -20.29
N PHE A 182 -22.04 11.56 -20.28
CA PHE A 182 -23.25 12.00 -20.97
C PHE A 182 -22.91 13.23 -21.80
N PHE A 183 -23.43 13.28 -23.03
CA PHE A 183 -23.38 14.49 -23.83
C PHE A 183 -24.83 14.91 -24.04
N GLU A 184 -25.13 16.17 -23.74
CA GLU A 184 -26.44 16.70 -24.05
C GLU A 184 -26.31 17.52 -25.33
N PHE A 185 -27.02 17.10 -26.37
CA PHE A 185 -27.01 17.74 -27.67
C PHE A 185 -28.40 18.30 -27.95
N SER A 186 -28.51 19.63 -27.88
CA SER A 186 -29.79 20.31 -28.09
C SER A 186 -29.75 21.08 -29.40
N ILE A 187 -30.62 20.72 -30.34
CA ILE A 187 -30.92 21.55 -31.53
C ILE A 187 -32.27 22.24 -31.27
N GLY A 188 -32.24 23.44 -30.70
CA GLY A 188 -33.45 24.22 -30.43
C GLY A 188 -34.10 23.99 -29.07
N GLN A 189 -35.40 24.31 -28.95
CA GLN A 189 -36.15 24.23 -27.69
C GLN A 189 -36.57 22.79 -27.31
N ASP A 190 -36.48 21.85 -28.23
CA ASP A 190 -36.72 20.43 -27.98
C ASP A 190 -35.36 19.74 -27.79
N ALA A 191 -35.03 19.43 -26.54
CA ALA A 191 -33.80 18.74 -26.16
C ALA A 191 -34.02 17.23 -26.27
N ASP A 192 -33.53 16.64 -27.37
CA ASP A 192 -33.33 15.19 -27.45
C ASP A 192 -32.06 14.84 -26.69
N SER A 193 -32.22 14.42 -25.43
CA SER A 193 -31.11 13.97 -24.60
C SER A 193 -30.68 12.56 -25.02
N PHE A 194 -29.37 12.37 -25.23
CA PHE A 194 -28.79 11.07 -25.55
C PHE A 194 -27.83 10.66 -24.44
N CYS A 195 -28.02 9.47 -23.91
CA CYS A 195 -27.11 8.88 -22.93
C CYS A 195 -26.23 7.85 -23.62
N TYR A 196 -24.98 7.74 -23.19
CA TYR A 196 -24.11 6.68 -23.68
C TYR A 196 -23.37 5.96 -22.56
N GLU A 197 -23.23 4.65 -22.72
CA GLU A 197 -22.44 3.82 -21.83
C GLU A 197 -21.21 3.32 -22.60
N VAL A 198 -20.04 3.47 -21.99
CA VAL A 198 -18.79 2.93 -22.52
C VAL A 198 -18.35 1.78 -21.63
N ASP A 199 -18.49 0.55 -22.13
CA ASP A 199 -17.96 -0.65 -21.48
C ASP A 199 -16.77 -1.19 -22.29
N GLY A 200 -15.55 -0.94 -21.79
CA GLY A 200 -14.31 -1.38 -22.41
C GLY A 200 -14.08 -0.81 -23.81
N ARG A 201 -14.56 -1.50 -24.85
CA ARG A 201 -14.41 -1.12 -26.28
C ARG A 201 -15.73 -0.80 -26.99
N ASN A 202 -16.87 -0.97 -26.31
CA ASN A 202 -18.17 -0.80 -26.92
C ASN A 202 -18.82 0.49 -26.45
N LEU A 203 -19.40 1.24 -27.41
CA LEU A 203 -20.21 2.43 -27.17
C LEU A 203 -21.68 2.07 -27.40
N TYR A 204 -22.49 2.23 -26.37
CA TYR A 204 -23.94 2.05 -26.44
C TYR A 204 -24.62 3.40 -26.34
N ILE A 205 -25.49 3.75 -27.30
CA ILE A 205 -26.23 5.04 -27.33
C ILE A 205 -27.71 4.75 -27.08
N PHE A 206 -28.29 5.44 -26.11
CA PHE A 206 -29.69 5.32 -25.73
C PHE A 206 -30.40 6.66 -25.91
N PRO A 207 -31.57 6.68 -26.58
CA PRO A 207 -32.43 7.86 -26.56
C PRO A 207 -33.09 7.97 -25.18
N GLY A 208 -32.91 9.10 -24.49
CA GLY A 208 -33.49 9.32 -23.16
C GLY A 208 -32.68 10.24 -22.27
N ARG A 209 -33.32 10.83 -21.24
CA ARG A 209 -32.66 11.73 -20.28
C ARG A 209 -31.81 10.94 -19.30
N ALA A 210 -30.68 11.50 -18.89
CA ALA A 210 -29.78 10.86 -17.92
C ALA A 210 -30.45 10.56 -16.56
N SER A 211 -31.53 11.28 -16.24
CA SER A 211 -32.40 11.03 -15.08
C SER A 211 -33.07 9.66 -15.09
N ASP A 212 -33.27 9.08 -16.27
CA ASP A 212 -34.06 7.85 -16.45
C ASP A 212 -33.20 6.59 -16.31
N LEU A 213 -31.87 6.75 -16.23
CA LEU A 213 -30.88 5.67 -16.06
C LEU A 213 -30.39 5.52 -14.61
N LEU A 214 -30.82 6.38 -13.68
CA LEU A 214 -30.56 6.34 -12.23
C LEU A 214 -31.51 5.39 -11.50
#